data_AF-A0A969MYW8-F1
#
_entry.id   AF-A0A969MYW8-F1
#
_cell.length_a   1.000
_cell.length_b   1.000
_cell.length_c   1.000
_cell.angle_alpha   90.00
_cell.angle_beta   90.00
_cell.angle_gamma   90.00
#
_symmetry.space_group_name_H-M   'P 1'
#
loop_
_entity.id
_entity.type
_entity.pdbx_description
1 polymer ?
#
loop_
_entity_poly.entity_id
_entity_poly.type
_entity_poly.pdbx_seq_one_letter_code
_entity_poly.pdbx_strand_id
1 'polypeptide(L)'
;MITNTPQKIPLWRDQRFWKIALQAVVLIGVIALFSLLANNLTLNLRKTGGTLFDFGFLDSTAGFGIGESVIPYQPTDPYARVLLAGLLNSLRIMVLGIILTTLLGIAAGVAYFPITGW
;
A
#
# COMPACT_ATOMS: atom_id res chain seq x y z
N MET A 1 4.56 -7.89 70.31
CA MET A 1 5.02 -7.29 69.05
C MET A 1 4.67 -8.26 67.93
N ILE A 2 3.74 -7.92 67.03
CA ILE A 2 3.33 -8.81 65.93
C ILE A 2 4.28 -8.55 64.77
N THR A 3 5.21 -9.47 64.50
CA THR A 3 6.10 -9.40 63.34
C THR A 3 5.31 -9.71 62.07
N ASN A 4 4.89 -8.65 61.36
CA ASN A 4 4.35 -8.77 60.01
C ASN A 4 5.50 -9.07 59.04
N THR A 5 5.82 -10.34 58.85
CA THR A 5 6.80 -10.75 57.84
C THR A 5 6.15 -10.56 56.46
N PRO A 6 6.73 -9.77 55.53
CA PRO A 6 6.16 -9.58 54.21
C PRO A 6 6.05 -10.94 53.49
N GLN A 7 4.81 -11.38 53.27
CA GLN A 7 4.50 -12.62 52.58
C GLN A 7 5.01 -12.53 51.14
N LYS A 8 6.00 -13.36 50.79
CA LYS A 8 6.53 -13.47 49.42
C LYS A 8 5.39 -13.92 48.50
N ILE A 9 4.95 -13.03 47.62
CA ILE A 9 3.86 -13.33 46.68
C ILE A 9 4.37 -14.42 45.73
N PRO A 10 3.66 -15.55 45.60
CA PRO A 10 4.09 -16.61 44.71
C PRO A 10 4.03 -16.17 43.25
N LEU A 11 5.00 -16.61 42.43
CA LEU A 11 5.23 -16.13 41.06
C LEU A 11 4.01 -16.28 40.15
N TRP A 12 3.23 -17.34 40.31
CA TRP A 12 2.01 -17.57 39.51
C TRP A 12 0.87 -16.60 39.81
N ARG A 13 0.88 -15.96 40.99
CA ARG A 13 -0.10 -14.95 41.41
C ARG A 13 0.44 -13.51 41.23
N ASP A 14 1.71 -13.36 40.84
CA ASP A 14 2.30 -12.06 40.58
C ASP A 14 1.92 -11.56 39.17
N GLN A 15 1.13 -10.49 39.13
CA GLN A 15 0.71 -9.85 37.88
C GLN A 15 1.90 -9.30 37.07
N ARG A 16 2.99 -8.89 37.74
CA ARG A 16 4.19 -8.36 37.06
C ARG A 16 4.90 -9.45 36.27
N PHE A 17 4.97 -10.66 36.83
CA PHE A 17 5.56 -11.82 36.17
C PHE A 17 4.83 -12.15 34.86
N TRP A 18 3.49 -12.25 34.89
CA TRP A 18 2.71 -12.54 33.69
C TRP A 18 2.77 -11.45 32.62
N LYS A 19 2.85 -10.17 33.01
CA LYS A 19 3.04 -9.06 32.05
C LYS A 19 4.35 -9.21 31.27
N ILE A 20 5.45 -9.47 31.98
CA ILE A 20 6.78 -9.63 31.36
C ILE A 20 6.83 -10.91 30.52
N ALA A 21 6.27 -12.02 31.03
CA ALA A 21 6.24 -13.28 30.32
C ALA A 21 5.47 -13.17 28.99
N LEU A 22 4.27 -12.58 29.01
CA LEU A 22 3.47 -12.37 27.79
C LEU A 22 4.17 -11.42 26.82
N GLN A 23 4.78 -10.33 27.29
CA GLN A 23 5.53 -9.42 26.43
C GLN A 23 6.71 -10.12 25.74
N ALA A 24 7.44 -10.98 26.47
CA ALA A 24 8.54 -11.76 25.90
C ALA A 24 8.03 -12.76 24.85
N VAL A 25 6.93 -13.47 25.12
CA VAL A 25 6.31 -14.40 24.16
C VAL A 25 5.87 -13.68 22.90
N VAL A 26 5.20 -12.53 23.03
CA VAL A 26 4.78 -11.71 21.88
C VAL A 26 6.00 -11.22 21.10
N LEU A 27 7.04 -10.74 21.77
CA LEU A 27 8.27 -10.28 21.11
C LEU A 27 8.93 -11.41 20.30
N ILE A 28 9.04 -12.60 20.88
CA ILE A 28 9.55 -13.79 20.19
C ILE A 28 8.66 -14.14 19.00
N GLY A 29 7.33 -14.12 19.16
CA GLY A 29 6.38 -14.36 18.09
C GLY A 29 6.51 -13.37 16.93
N VAL A 30 6.69 -12.09 17.23
CA VAL A 30 6.92 -11.03 16.23
C VAL A 30 8.23 -11.27 15.49
N ILE A 31 9.33 -11.52 16.20
CA ILE A 31 10.63 -11.82 15.58
C ILE A 31 10.54 -13.06 14.68
N ALA A 32 9.89 -14.12 15.15
CA ALA A 32 9.68 -15.34 14.38
C ALA A 32 8.84 -15.09 13.12
N LEU A 33 7.75 -14.32 13.24
CA LEU A 33 6.90 -13.94 12.11
C LEU A 33 7.69 -13.16 11.05
N PHE A 34 8.40 -12.11 11.46
CA PHE A 34 9.23 -11.31 10.53
C PHE A 34 10.32 -12.15 9.88
N SER A 35 10.97 -13.04 10.65
CA SER A 35 11.99 -13.94 10.12
C SER A 35 11.40 -14.91 9.10
N LEU A 36 10.19 -15.44 9.36
CA LEU A 36 9.47 -16.31 8.43
C LEU A 36 9.10 -15.55 7.16
N LEU A 37 8.53 -14.35 7.27
CA LEU A 37 8.17 -13.52 6.11
C LEU A 37 9.41 -13.15 5.28
N ALA A 38 10.48 -12.71 5.92
CA ALA A 38 11.73 -12.36 5.25
C ALA A 38 12.36 -13.57 4.54
N ASN A 39 12.36 -14.74 5.17
CA ASN A 39 12.87 -15.97 4.57
C ASN A 39 11.99 -16.41 3.38
N ASN A 40 10.67 -16.36 3.52
CA ASN A 40 9.76 -16.68 2.42
C ASN A 40 9.92 -15.71 1.25
N LEU A 41 10.02 -14.41 1.52
CA LEU A 41 10.27 -13.40 0.48
C LEU A 41 11.58 -13.70 -0.24
N THR A 42 12.67 -13.91 0.50
CA THR A 42 14.00 -14.19 -0.06
C THR A 42 14.01 -15.48 -0.88
N LEU A 43 13.36 -16.54 -0.40
CA LEU A 43 13.27 -17.82 -1.12
C LEU A 43 12.46 -17.69 -2.41
N ASN A 44 11.35 -16.96 -2.40
CA ASN A 44 10.56 -16.73 -3.61
C ASN A 44 11.31 -15.86 -4.61
N LEU A 45 11.97 -14.79 -4.17
CA LEU A 45 12.77 -13.92 -5.02
C LEU A 45 13.94 -14.66 -5.68
N ARG A 46 14.64 -15.52 -4.94
CA ARG A 46 15.69 -16.40 -5.50
C ARG A 46 15.15 -17.36 -6.56
N LYS A 47 13.93 -17.87 -6.39
CA LYS A 47 13.29 -18.76 -7.38
C LYS A 47 12.86 -18.00 -8.64
N THR A 48 12.41 -16.76 -8.51
CA THR A 48 11.96 -15.92 -9.63
C THR A 48 13.12 -15.18 -10.31
N GLY A 49 14.37 -15.36 -9.85
CA GLY A 49 15.56 -14.74 -10.44
C GLY A 49 15.70 -13.25 -10.14
N GLY A 50 14.93 -12.72 -9.18
CA GLY A 50 14.83 -11.29 -8.90
C GLY A 50 15.63 -10.84 -7.67
N THR A 51 16.27 -9.68 -7.79
CA THR A 51 16.78 -8.89 -6.66
C THR A 51 15.59 -8.17 -5.98
N LEU A 52 15.69 -7.89 -4.67
CA LEU A 52 14.74 -7.01 -3.96
C LEU A 52 14.74 -5.64 -4.67
N PHE A 53 13.72 -5.38 -5.50
CA PHE A 53 13.54 -4.15 -6.30
C PHE A 53 14.60 -3.91 -7.40
N ASP A 54 14.51 -4.66 -8.49
CA ASP A 54 15.22 -4.30 -9.74
C ASP A 54 14.26 -3.56 -10.69
N PHE A 55 14.71 -2.42 -11.21
CA PHE A 55 14.00 -1.61 -12.20
C PHE A 55 14.48 -1.89 -13.63
N GLY A 56 15.40 -2.84 -13.84
CA GLY A 56 15.85 -3.23 -15.18
C GLY A 56 14.74 -3.71 -16.12
N PHE A 57 13.59 -4.13 -15.57
CA PHE A 57 12.39 -4.43 -16.37
C PHE A 57 11.82 -3.20 -17.08
N LEU A 58 12.10 -1.97 -16.62
CA LEU A 58 11.62 -0.74 -17.27
C LEU A 58 12.32 -0.50 -18.62
N ASP A 59 13.56 -0.96 -18.74
CA ASP A 59 14.35 -0.88 -19.97
C ASP A 59 14.10 -2.07 -20.91
N SER A 60 13.45 -3.13 -20.44
CA SER A 60 13.10 -4.25 -21.30
C SER A 60 11.97 -3.88 -22.27
N THR A 61 11.95 -4.55 -23.41
CA THR A 61 10.94 -4.32 -24.45
C THR A 61 9.57 -4.80 -23.96
N ALA A 62 8.54 -3.97 -24.12
CA ALA A 62 7.22 -4.32 -23.59
C ALA A 62 6.52 -5.45 -24.33
N GLY A 63 6.75 -5.60 -25.64
CA GLY A 63 6.26 -6.76 -26.41
C GLY A 63 4.75 -6.81 -26.63
N PHE A 64 4.01 -5.80 -26.17
CA PHE A 64 2.58 -5.60 -26.45
C PHE A 64 2.31 -4.18 -26.92
N GLY A 65 1.24 -4.01 -27.70
CA GLY A 65 0.75 -2.72 -28.17
C GLY A 65 -0.39 -2.19 -27.29
N ILE A 66 -0.49 -0.86 -27.15
CA ILE A 66 -1.64 -0.17 -26.55
C ILE A 66 -2.49 0.40 -27.70
N GLY A 67 -3.82 0.24 -27.63
CA GLY A 67 -4.74 0.70 -28.67
C GLY A 67 -4.81 2.22 -28.82
N GLU A 68 -5.05 2.95 -27.72
CA GLU A 68 -5.10 4.42 -27.69
C GLU A 68 -3.92 4.94 -26.87
N SER A 69 -3.13 5.88 -27.39
CA SER A 69 -2.04 6.52 -26.65
C SER A 69 -1.82 7.96 -27.06
N VAL A 70 -1.64 8.85 -26.08
CA VAL A 70 -1.33 10.28 -26.31
C VAL A 70 0.06 10.45 -26.93
N ILE A 71 1.00 9.60 -26.55
CA ILE A 71 2.35 9.56 -27.13
C ILE A 71 2.46 8.29 -27.98
N PRO A 72 2.87 8.39 -29.26
CA PRO A 72 3.13 7.23 -30.08
C PRO A 72 4.17 6.32 -29.42
N TYR A 73 3.84 5.04 -29.31
CA TYR A 73 4.68 4.00 -28.75
C TYR A 73 4.61 2.77 -29.66
N GLN A 74 5.73 2.06 -29.81
CA GLN A 74 5.80 0.79 -30.53
C GLN A 74 6.05 -0.36 -29.57
N PRO A 75 5.53 -1.59 -29.82
CA PRO A 75 5.79 -2.76 -28.97
C PRO A 75 7.27 -3.08 -28.69
N THR A 76 8.18 -2.51 -29.49
CA THR A 76 9.64 -2.61 -29.38
C THR A 76 10.27 -1.61 -28.41
N ASP A 77 9.56 -0.55 -28.04
CA ASP A 77 10.03 0.46 -27.10
C ASP A 77 10.08 -0.10 -25.66
N PRO A 78 10.83 0.57 -24.75
CA PRO A 78 10.95 0.16 -23.35
C PRO A 78 9.62 0.20 -22.58
N TYR A 79 9.46 -0.70 -21.61
CA TYR A 79 8.33 -0.72 -20.66
C TYR A 79 8.10 0.64 -19.97
N ALA A 80 9.16 1.39 -19.67
CA ALA A 80 9.06 2.74 -19.10
C ALA A 80 8.18 3.67 -19.95
N ARG A 81 8.35 3.62 -21.28
CA ARG A 81 7.60 4.45 -22.23
C ARG A 81 6.13 4.04 -22.27
N VAL A 82 5.84 2.74 -22.18
CA VAL A 82 4.47 2.20 -22.08
C VAL A 82 3.77 2.72 -20.85
N LEU A 83 4.42 2.61 -19.69
CA LEU A 83 3.85 3.06 -18.42
C LEU A 83 3.58 4.56 -18.45
N LEU A 84 4.49 5.35 -19.01
CA LEU A 84 4.30 6.78 -19.17
C LEU A 84 3.15 7.11 -20.12
N ALA A 85 3.05 6.42 -21.26
CA ALA A 85 1.96 6.60 -22.20
C ALA A 85 0.59 6.27 -21.55
N GLY A 86 0.52 5.18 -20.77
CA GLY A 86 -0.66 4.82 -20.00
C GLY A 86 -1.03 5.86 -18.95
N LEU A 87 -0.06 6.35 -18.18
CA LEU A 87 -0.26 7.41 -17.19
C LEU A 87 -0.83 8.68 -17.83
N LEU A 88 -0.25 9.12 -18.96
CA LEU A 88 -0.70 10.31 -19.68
C LEU A 88 -2.12 10.16 -20.23
N ASN A 89 -2.49 8.97 -20.70
CA ASN A 89 -3.86 8.70 -21.11
C ASN A 89 -4.85 8.83 -19.95
N SER A 90 -4.54 8.22 -18.80
CA SER A 90 -5.40 8.33 -17.62
C SER A 90 -5.54 9.78 -17.17
N LEU A 91 -4.45 10.55 -17.14
CA LEU A 91 -4.48 11.98 -16.82
C LEU A 91 -5.34 12.77 -17.81
N ARG A 92 -5.20 12.52 -19.12
CA ARG A 92 -6.01 13.18 -20.15
C ARG A 92 -7.50 12.99 -19.91
N ILE A 93 -7.93 11.75 -19.67
CA ILE A 93 -9.34 11.43 -19.42
C ILE A 93 -9.79 12.06 -18.09
N MET A 94 -8.95 12.04 -17.05
CA MET A 94 -9.26 12.65 -15.76
C MET A 94 -9.50 14.16 -15.88
N VAL A 95 -8.64 14.87 -16.60
CA VAL A 95 -8.77 16.32 -16.83
C VAL A 95 -10.08 16.64 -17.56
N LEU A 96 -10.38 15.91 -18.62
CA LEU A 96 -11.64 16.08 -19.35
C LEU A 96 -12.85 15.78 -18.45
N GLY A 97 -12.79 14.71 -17.65
CA GLY A 97 -13.82 14.34 -16.68
C GLY A 97 -14.06 15.44 -15.65
N ILE A 98 -13.00 15.99 -15.05
CA ILE A 98 -13.11 17.08 -14.05
C ILE A 98 -13.80 18.28 -14.68
N ILE A 99 -13.37 18.73 -15.86
CA ILE A 99 -13.97 19.89 -16.54
C ILE A 99 -15.47 19.65 -16.78
N LEU A 100 -15.82 18.49 -17.36
CA LEU A 100 -17.22 18.17 -17.64
C LEU A 100 -18.06 18.07 -16.37
N THR A 101 -17.57 17.40 -15.33
CA THR A 101 -18.26 17.26 -14.05
C THR A 101 -18.42 18.60 -13.35
N THR A 102 -17.42 19.49 -13.39
CA THR A 102 -17.53 20.83 -12.82
C THR A 102 -18.58 21.66 -13.55
N LEU A 103 -18.59 21.63 -14.88
CA LEU A 103 -19.60 22.34 -15.68
C LEU A 103 -21.01 21.82 -15.41
N LEU A 104 -21.19 20.50 -15.40
CA LEU A 104 -22.47 19.86 -15.09
C LEU A 104 -22.91 20.15 -13.64
N GLY A 105 -21.99 20.12 -12.69
CA GLY A 105 -22.27 20.43 -11.28
C GLY A 105 -22.71 21.88 -11.09
N ILE A 106 -22.06 22.84 -11.77
CA ILE A 106 -22.46 24.25 -11.77
C ILE A 106 -23.83 24.41 -12.42
N ALA A 107 -24.05 23.82 -13.60
CA ALA A 107 -25.33 23.91 -14.31
C ALA A 107 -26.49 23.35 -13.47
N ALA A 108 -26.28 22.19 -12.84
CA ALA A 108 -27.25 21.59 -11.93
C ALA A 108 -27.48 22.45 -10.67
N GLY A 109 -26.42 23.04 -10.11
CA GLY A 109 -26.50 23.93 -8.95
C GLY A 109 -27.31 25.20 -9.24
N VAL A 110 -27.11 25.82 -10.41
CA VAL A 110 -27.90 26.97 -10.86
C VAL A 110 -29.35 26.58 -11.11
N ALA A 111 -29.61 25.42 -11.73
CA ALA A 111 -30.97 24.94 -11.96
C ALA A 111 -31.72 24.59 -10.66
N TYR A 112 -31.00 24.13 -9.62
CA TYR A 112 -31.59 23.84 -8.32
C TYR A 112 -31.82 25.09 -7.46
N PHE A 113 -31.07 26.17 -7.67
CA PHE A 113 -31.17 27.38 -6.86
C PHE A 113 -32.63 27.87 -6.81
N PRO A 114 -33.30 27.84 -5.63
CA PRO A 114 -34.72 28.19 -5.55
C PRO A 114 -34.87 29.68 -5.84
N ILE A 115 -35.55 30.01 -6.94
CA ILE A 115 -35.81 31.39 -7.36
C ILE A 115 -36.91 32.07 -6.51
N THR A 116 -37.49 31.38 -5.52
CA THR A 116 -38.51 31.97 -4.63
C THR A 116 -37.87 32.48 -3.35
N GLY A 117 -37.50 33.76 -3.35
CA GLY A 117 -37.30 34.52 -2.12
C GLY A 117 -38.64 34.99 -1.56
N TRP A 118 -39.20 34.24 -0.62
CA TRP A 118 -40.13 34.65 0.44
C TRP A 118 -40.00 33.66 1.61
#